data_AF-A0A485ARH2-F1
#
_entry.id   AF-A0A485ARH2-F1
#
_cell.length_a   1.000
_cell.length_b   1.000
_cell.length_c   1.000
_cell.angle_alpha   90.00
_cell.angle_beta   90.00
_cell.angle_gamma   90.00
#
_symmetry.space_group_name_H-M   'P 1'
#
loop_
_entity.id
_entity.type
_entity.pdbx_description
1 polymer ?
#
loop_
_entity_poly.entity_id
_entity_poly.type
_entity_poly.pdbx_seq_one_letter_code
_entity_poly.pdbx_strand_id
1 'polypeptide(L)'
;MQAAQFSAQVLDWYDKYGRKTLPWQIEKTPYKVWLSEVMLQQTQVATVIPYFERFMSRFPTVTDLANAPLDDVLHLWTGLGYYARCAQPA
;
A
#
# COMPACT_ATOMS: atom_id res chain seq x y z
N MET A 1 0.74 -24.18 -22.70
CA MET A 1 1.43 -22.89 -22.87
C MET A 1 2.71 -22.95 -22.05
N GLN A 2 3.86 -22.58 -22.62
CA GLN A 2 5.15 -22.62 -21.91
C GLN A 2 5.27 -21.40 -20.99
N ALA A 3 6.03 -21.52 -19.88
CA ALA A 3 6.15 -20.46 -18.88
C ALA A 3 6.66 -19.12 -19.47
N ALA A 4 7.62 -19.19 -20.39
CA ALA A 4 8.14 -18.01 -21.09
C ALA A 4 7.06 -17.29 -21.92
N GLN A 5 6.20 -18.05 -22.60
CA GLN A 5 5.10 -17.50 -23.40
C GLN A 5 4.03 -16.85 -22.52
N PHE A 6 3.73 -17.43 -21.36
CA PHE A 6 2.81 -16.83 -20.38
C PHE A 6 3.35 -15.51 -19.85
N SER A 7 4.61 -15.47 -19.42
CA SER A 7 5.24 -14.27 -18.89
C SER A 7 5.23 -13.13 -19.91
N ALA A 8 5.59 -13.41 -21.17
CA ALA A 8 5.57 -12.42 -22.24
C ALA A 8 4.15 -11.84 -22.46
N GLN A 9 3.13 -12.70 -22.54
CA GLN A 9 1.75 -12.24 -22.74
C GLN A 9 1.22 -11.37 -21.60
N VAL A 10 1.55 -11.72 -20.35
CA VAL A 10 1.14 -10.94 -19.18
C VAL A 10 1.86 -9.58 -19.16
N LEU A 11 3.14 -9.54 -19.50
CA LEU A 11 3.91 -8.29 -19.58
C LEU A 11 3.38 -7.36 -20.68
N ASP A 12 3.10 -7.90 -21.88
CA ASP A 12 2.53 -7.12 -22.99
C ASP A 12 1.15 -6.54 -22.64
N TRP A 13 0.32 -7.32 -21.95
CA TRP A 13 -0.98 -6.84 -21.47
C TRP A 13 -0.83 -5.79 -20.39
N TYR A 14 0.06 -5.99 -19.41
CA TYR A 14 0.32 -5.03 -18.35
C TYR A 14 0.89 -3.72 -18.91
N ASP A 15 1.66 -3.78 -19.99
CA ASP A 15 2.18 -2.58 -20.63
C ASP A 15 1.06 -1.69 -21.21
N LYS A 16 0.07 -2.32 -21.86
CA LYS A 16 -1.04 -1.63 -22.55
C LYS A 16 -2.22 -1.27 -21.63
N TYR A 17 -2.53 -2.13 -20.65
CA TYR A 17 -3.76 -2.05 -19.85
C TYR A 17 -3.51 -2.04 -18.33
N GLY A 18 -2.25 -2.15 -17.90
CA GLY A 18 -1.89 -2.21 -16.49
C GLY A 18 -2.08 -0.89 -15.76
N ARG A 19 -2.38 -0.97 -14.46
CA ARG A 19 -2.37 0.20 -13.57
C ARG A 19 -0.94 0.55 -13.22
N LYS A 20 -0.50 1.75 -13.62
CA LYS A 20 0.87 2.27 -13.45
C LYS A 20 0.94 3.60 -12.68
N THR A 21 -0.20 4.18 -12.32
CA THR A 21 -0.31 5.56 -11.79
C THR A 21 -0.77 5.62 -10.34
N LEU A 22 -0.78 4.50 -9.61
CA LEU A 22 -1.17 4.50 -8.20
C LEU A 22 -0.10 5.19 -7.35
N PRO A 23 -0.46 5.89 -6.25
CA PRO A 23 0.49 6.64 -5.44
C PRO A 23 1.68 5.81 -4.92
N TRP A 24 1.44 4.56 -4.55
CA TRP A 24 2.48 3.61 -4.11
C TRP A 24 3.31 3.01 -5.25
N GLN A 25 2.92 3.21 -6.51
CA GLN A 25 3.68 2.80 -7.70
C GLN A 25 4.61 3.90 -8.23
N ILE A 26 4.38 5.16 -7.82
CA ILE A 26 5.24 6.31 -8.12
C ILE A 26 6.31 6.43 -7.03
N GLU A 27 7.57 6.58 -7.43
CA GLU A 27 8.72 6.65 -6.50
C GLU A 27 8.69 5.54 -5.44
N LYS A 28 8.64 4.30 -5.91
CA LYS A 28 8.52 3.10 -5.07
C LYS A 28 9.65 3.04 -4.04
N THR A 29 9.27 3.05 -2.77
CA THR A 29 10.17 2.72 -1.65
C THR A 29 9.65 1.47 -0.95
N PRO A 30 10.52 0.69 -0.28
CA PRO A 30 10.08 -0.47 0.50
C PRO A 30 8.97 -0.12 1.50
N TYR A 31 9.06 1.06 2.13
CA TYR A 31 8.05 1.57 3.06
C TYR A 31 6.69 1.83 2.40
N LYS A 32 6.66 2.56 1.27
CA LYS A 32 5.42 2.84 0.52
C LYS A 32 4.74 1.55 0.04
N VAL A 33 5.54 0.61 -0.47
CA VAL A 33 5.03 -0.70 -0.95
C VAL A 33 4.44 -1.48 0.22
N TRP A 34 5.19 -1.67 1.31
CA TRP A 34 4.72 -2.38 2.50
C TRP A 34 3.42 -1.77 3.05
N LEU A 35 3.37 -0.45 3.23
CA LEU A 35 2.18 0.24 3.75
C LEU A 35 0.96 0.02 2.85
N SER A 36 1.14 0.14 1.52
CA SER A 36 0.06 -0.09 0.57
C SER A 36 -0.47 -1.51 0.60
N GLU A 37 0.41 -2.51 0.70
CA GLU A 37 0.01 -3.93 0.77
C GLU A 37 -0.80 -4.22 2.04
N VAL A 38 -0.37 -3.73 3.21
CA VAL A 38 -1.12 -3.90 4.48
C VAL A 38 -2.53 -3.30 4.37
N MET A 39 -2.66 -2.13 3.75
CA MET A 39 -3.97 -1.50 3.52
C MET A 39 -4.82 -2.28 2.51
N LEU A 40 -4.23 -2.78 1.42
CA LEU A 40 -4.93 -3.45 0.32
C LEU A 40 -5.41 -4.87 0.63
N GLN A 41 -4.87 -5.55 1.64
CA GLN A 41 -5.23 -6.94 1.98
C GLN A 41 -6.74 -7.19 2.18
N GLN A 42 -7.50 -6.19 2.65
CA GLN A 42 -8.95 -6.30 2.87
C GLN A 42 -9.69 -4.99 2.55
N THR A 43 -9.10 -4.12 1.75
CA THR A 43 -9.70 -2.83 1.41
C THR A 43 -9.52 -2.51 -0.07
N GLN A 44 -10.59 -2.02 -0.70
CA GLN A 44 -10.57 -1.69 -2.13
C GLN A 44 -9.63 -0.50 -2.41
N VAL A 45 -8.95 -0.55 -3.57
CA VAL A 45 -7.98 0.47 -4.01
C VAL A 45 -8.52 1.89 -3.89
N ALA A 46 -9.76 2.13 -4.32
CA ALA A 46 -10.39 3.47 -4.29
C ALA A 46 -10.49 4.03 -2.86
N THR A 47 -10.77 3.17 -1.89
CA THR A 47 -10.82 3.55 -0.47
C THR A 47 -9.43 3.72 0.10
N VAL A 48 -8.44 2.93 -0.32
CA VAL A 48 -7.06 2.99 0.20
C VAL A 48 -6.33 4.27 -0.20
N ILE A 49 -6.52 4.77 -1.43
CA ILE A 49 -5.81 5.97 -1.95
C ILE A 49 -5.80 7.15 -0.95
N PRO A 50 -6.95 7.66 -0.47
CA PRO A 50 -6.95 8.79 0.45
C PRO A 50 -6.36 8.46 1.84
N TYR A 51 -6.39 7.19 2.27
CA TYR A 51 -5.74 6.79 3.52
C TYR A 51 -4.23 6.74 3.36
N PHE A 52 -3.74 6.15 2.27
CA PHE A 52 -2.32 6.10 1.96
C PHE A 52 -1.71 7.50 1.88
N GLU A 53 -2.37 8.44 1.19
CA GLU A 53 -1.90 9.83 1.10
C GLU A 53 -1.84 10.52 2.47
N ARG A 54 -2.86 10.36 3.31
CA ARG A 54 -2.85 10.91 4.68
C ARG A 54 -1.75 10.28 5.55
N PHE A 55 -1.56 8.97 5.46
CA PHE A 55 -0.50 8.27 6.17
C PHE A 55 0.88 8.75 5.74
N MET A 56 1.15 8.83 4.43
CA MET A 56 2.43 9.31 3.91
C MET A 56 2.68 10.78 4.23
N SER A 57 1.63 11.60 4.35
CA SER A 57 1.76 12.99 4.78
C SER A 57 2.09 13.13 6.27
N ARG A 58 1.57 12.24 7.14
CA ARG A 58 1.80 12.29 8.60
C ARG A 58 3.03 11.50 9.04
N PHE A 59 3.34 10.41 8.35
CA PHE A 59 4.44 9.50 8.57
C PHE A 59 5.21 9.31 7.24
N PRO A 60 6.08 10.26 6.86
CA PRO A 60 6.84 10.14 5.62
C PRO A 60 7.81 8.96 5.62
N THR A 61 8.32 8.60 6.81
CA THR A 61 9.25 7.48 7.00
C THR A 61 8.71 6.44 7.98
N VAL A 62 9.26 5.22 7.90
CA VAL A 62 8.98 4.15 8.87
C VAL A 62 9.39 4.54 10.30
N THR A 63 10.42 5.39 10.44
CA THR A 63 10.87 5.88 11.75
C THR A 63 9.85 6.85 12.36
N ASP A 64 9.23 7.70 11.55
CA ASP A 64 8.15 8.59 12.01
C ASP A 64 6.93 7.79 12.46
N LEU A 65 6.62 6.70 11.75
CA LEU A 65 5.56 5.77 12.14
C LEU A 65 5.89 5.05 13.46
N ALA A 66 7.13 4.56 13.61
CA ALA A 66 7.56 3.84 14.81
C ALA A 66 7.61 4.73 16.06
N ASN A 67 7.92 6.02 15.90
CA ASN A 67 7.98 6.99 17.00
C ASN A 67 6.60 7.59 17.35
N ALA A 68 5.58 7.35 16.52
CA ALA A 68 4.25 7.89 16.74
C ALA A 68 3.53 7.14 17.88
N PRO A 69 2.70 7.83 18.69
CA PRO A 69 1.80 7.16 19.61
C PRO A 69 0.89 6.19 18.87
N LEU A 70 0.68 4.99 19.43
CA LEU A 70 -0.20 4.00 18.82
C LEU A 70 -1.60 4.57 18.54
N ASP A 71 -2.11 5.41 19.44
CA ASP A 71 -3.41 6.08 19.29
C ASP A 71 -3.49 6.97 18.04
N ASP A 72 -2.42 7.69 17.69
CA ASP A 72 -2.36 8.50 16.46
C ASP A 72 -2.46 7.61 15.21
N VAL A 73 -1.78 6.47 15.24
CA VAL A 73 -1.78 5.51 14.13
C VAL A 73 -3.16 4.87 13.99
N LEU A 74 -3.77 4.44 15.10
CA LEU A 74 -5.13 3.89 15.13
C LEU A 74 -6.18 4.91 14.70
N HIS A 75 -6.03 6.18 15.10
CA HIS A 75 -6.90 7.27 14.70
C HIS A 75 -6.88 7.46 13.17
N LEU A 76 -5.69 7.50 12.56
CA LEU A 76 -5.57 7.58 11.11
C LEU A 76 -6.06 6.32 10.39
N TRP A 77 -5.98 5.15 11.04
CA TRP A 77 -6.49 3.87 10.53
C TRP A 77 -8.01 3.72 10.68
N THR A 78 -8.66 4.62 11.42
CA THR A 78 -10.10 4.55 11.69
C THR A 78 -10.89 4.62 10.38
N GLY A 79 -11.73 3.59 10.14
CA GLY A 79 -12.52 3.44 8.91
C GLY A 79 -11.93 2.47 7.86
N LEU A 80 -10.66 2.06 7.97
CA LEU A 80 -10.13 0.95 7.15
C LEU A 80 -10.53 -0.44 7.68
N GLY A 81 -11.02 -0.51 8.93
CA GLY A 81 -11.37 -1.76 9.60
C GLY A 81 -10.15 -2.63 9.96
N TYR A 82 -10.36 -3.61 10.83
CA TYR A 82 -9.35 -4.58 11.29
C TYR A 82 -8.04 -3.95 11.81
N TYR A 83 -8.12 -3.40 13.02
CA TYR A 83 -6.99 -2.81 13.78
C TYR A 83 -5.82 -3.77 14.02
N ALA A 84 -6.03 -5.09 13.89
CA ALA A 84 -4.97 -6.09 13.96
C ALA A 84 -3.89 -5.92 12.88
N ARG A 85 -4.21 -5.29 11.74
CA ARG A 85 -3.24 -4.98 10.67
C ARG A 85 -2.31 -3.82 11.02
N CYS A 86 -2.77 -2.90 11.86
CA CYS A 86 -1.96 -1.80 12.38
C CYS A 86 -1.09 -2.24 13.57
N ALA A 87 -1.53 -3.26 14.30
CA ALA A 87 -0.90 -3.73 15.53
C ALA A 87 -0.06 -5.00 15.36
N GLN A 88 0.15 -5.47 14.13
CA GLN A 88 0.98 -6.66 13.90
C GLN A 88 2.45 -6.28 14.13
N PRO A 89 3.13 -6.89 15.11
CA PRO A 89 4.54 -6.62 15.37
C PRO A 89 5.36 -7.10 14.16
N ALA A 90 6.29 -6.25 13.73
CA ALA A 90 7.36 -6.63 12.79
C ALA A 90 8.35 -7.59 13.46
#